data_AF-A0A2S9G1X1-F1
#
_entry.id   AF-A0A2S9G1X1-F1
#
_cell.length_a   1.000
_cell.length_b   1.000
_cell.length_c   1.000
_cell.angle_alpha   90.00
_cell.angle_beta   90.00
_cell.angle_gamma   90.00
#
_symmetry.space_group_name_H-M   'P 1'
#
loop_
_entity.id
_entity.type
_entity.pdbx_description
1 polymer ?
#
loop_
_entity_poly.entity_id
_entity_poly.type
_entity_poly.pdbx_seq_one_letter_code
_entity_poly.pdbx_strand_id
1 'polypeptide(L)' 'PGRTLPFVIALVELDEGVRMLGELRGVEPDDVQIGLPVRATYVDFPDSDISPAWTLYAWEARA' A
#
# COMPACT_ATOMS: atom_id res chain seq x y z
N PRO A 1 3.34 -11.70 11.54
CA PRO A 1 2.56 -10.50 11.13
C PRO A 1 3.19 -9.22 11.70
N GLY A 2 3.81 -8.44 10.84
CA GLY A 2 4.43 -7.18 11.23
C GLY A 2 4.95 -6.48 9.98
N ARG A 3 4.65 -5.20 9.83
CA ARG A 3 5.21 -4.37 8.78
C ARG A 3 6.63 -4.01 9.20
N THR A 4 7.60 -4.22 8.32
CA THR A 4 8.99 -3.82 8.59
C THR A 4 9.04 -2.30 8.62
N LEU A 5 9.62 -1.74 9.67
CA LEU A 5 9.83 -0.29 9.77
C LEU A 5 11.13 0.12 9.07
N PRO A 6 11.17 1.32 8.46
CA PRO A 6 10.05 2.23 8.27
C PRO A 6 9.09 1.76 7.16
N PHE A 7 7.83 2.20 7.23
CA PHE A 7 6.85 2.00 6.16
C PHE A 7 5.99 3.25 5.97
N VAL A 8 5.42 3.42 4.77
CA VAL A 8 4.61 4.58 4.42
C VAL A 8 3.13 4.21 4.41
N ILE A 9 2.31 5.09 4.99
CA ILE A 9 0.85 5.08 4.85
C ILE A 9 0.45 6.30 4.03
N ALA A 10 -0.29 6.07 2.95
CA ALA A 10 -0.76 7.11 2.05
C ALA A 10 -2.28 7.14 2.02
N LEU A 11 -2.84 8.35 2.00
CA LEU A 11 -4.21 8.60 1.60
C LEU A 11 -4.18 9.00 0.12
N VAL A 12 -4.60 8.09 -0.75
CA VAL A 12 -4.55 8.26 -2.21
C VAL A 12 -5.90 8.77 -2.70
N GLU A 13 -5.89 9.85 -3.47
CA GLU A 13 -7.04 10.32 -4.24
C GLU A 13 -7.01 9.65 -5.62
N LEU A 14 -8.07 8.92 -5.96
CA LEU A 14 -8.22 8.28 -7.25
C LEU A 14 -8.84 9.24 -8.27
N ASP A 15 -8.65 8.96 -9.55
CA ASP A 15 -9.19 9.77 -10.66
C ASP A 15 -10.74 9.83 -10.62
N GLU A 16 -11.39 8.83 -10.02
CA GLU A 16 -12.84 8.80 -9.79
C GLU A 16 -13.31 9.74 -8.65
N GLY A 17 -12.39 10.40 -7.94
CA GLY A 17 -12.66 11.38 -6.89
C GLY A 17 -12.82 10.82 -5.47
N VAL A 18 -12.67 9.50 -5.30
CA VAL A 18 -12.68 8.85 -3.97
C VAL A 18 -11.28 8.84 -3.36
N ARG A 19 -11.21 8.75 -2.02
CA ARG A 19 -9.95 8.63 -1.29
C ARG A 19 -9.84 7.30 -0.59
N MET A 20 -8.68 6.65 -0.72
CA MET A 20 -8.42 5.35 -0.14
C MET A 20 -7.11 5.36 0.67
N LEU A 21 -7.18 4.83 1.90
CA LEU A 21 -6.05 4.73 2.81
C LEU A 21 -5.35 3.38 2.61
N GLY A 22 -4.04 3.38 2.36
CA GLY A 22 -3.29 2.15 2.21
C GLY A 22 -1.79 2.32 2.41
N GLU A 23 -1.07 1.20 2.43
CA GLU A 23 0.39 1.23 2.41
C GLU A 23 0.91 1.62 1.03
N LEU A 24 1.93 2.49 0.97
CA LEU A 24 2.72 2.70 -0.24
C LEU A 24 4.00 1.85 -0.15
N ARG A 25 4.16 0.90 -1.07
CA ARG A 25 5.25 -0.08 -1.10
C ARG A 25 6.28 0.23 -2.17
N GLY A 26 7.49 -0.29 -1.95
CA GLY A 26 8.57 -0.26 -2.94
C GLY A 26 9.13 1.14 -3.18
N VAL A 27 8.92 2.08 -2.26
CA VAL A 27 9.46 3.43 -2.31
C VAL A 27 10.16 3.73 -0.98
N GLU A 28 11.30 4.42 -1.05
CA GLU A 28 11.96 4.92 0.15
C GLU A 28 11.10 6.06 0.75
N PRO A 29 10.97 6.16 2.09
CA PRO A 29 10.14 7.19 2.71
C PRO A 29 10.48 8.61 2.28
N ASP A 30 11.76 8.89 2.03
CA ASP A 30 12.27 10.21 1.65
C ASP A 30 11.94 10.58 0.18
N ASP A 31 11.59 9.60 -0.66
CA ASP A 31 11.20 9.82 -2.05
C ASP A 31 9.69 10.11 -2.20
N VAL A 32 8.91 10.00 -1.12
CA VAL A 32 7.46 10.20 -1.16
C VAL A 32 7.10 11.67 -1.18
N GLN A 33 6.32 12.07 -2.19
CA GLN A 33 5.83 13.44 -2.36
C GLN A 33 4.33 13.45 -2.60
N ILE A 34 3.66 14.53 -2.18
CA ILE A 34 2.25 14.73 -2.51
C ILE A 34 2.11 14.90 -4.02
N GLY A 35 1.15 14.18 -4.61
CA GLY A 35 0.95 14.13 -6.05
C GLY A 35 1.78 13.07 -6.78
N LEU A 36 2.59 12.26 -6.06
CA LEU A 36 3.27 11.11 -6.63
C LEU A 36 2.23 10.15 -7.25
N PRO A 37 2.31 9.86 -8.57
CA PRO A 37 1.40 8.93 -9.21
C PRO A 37 1.59 7.51 -8.66
N VAL A 38 0.48 6.85 -8.33
CA VAL A 38 0.48 5.48 -7.81
C VAL A 38 -0.50 4.61 -8.56
N ARG A 39 -0.36 3.29 -8.40
CA ARG A 39 -1.35 2.31 -8.82
C ARG A 39 -1.63 1.33 -7.69
N ALA A 40 -2.83 0.76 -7.69
CA ALA A 40 -3.18 -0.30 -6.76
C ALA A 40 -2.37 -1.57 -7.08
N THR A 41 -1.94 -2.25 -6.03
CA THR A 41 -1.31 -3.57 -6.07
C THR A 41 -1.94 -4.46 -5.00
N TYR A 42 -1.67 -5.76 -5.04
CA TYR A 42 -2.24 -6.72 -4.12
C TYR A 42 -1.14 -7.50 -3.41
N VAL A 43 -1.33 -7.70 -2.11
CA VAL A 43 -0.40 -8.38 -1.22
C VAL A 43 -1.10 -9.61 -0.68
N ASP A 44 -0.55 -10.78 -0.98
CA ASP A 44 -1.06 -12.04 -0.46
C ASP A 44 -0.49 -12.33 0.91
N PHE A 45 -1.39 -12.61 1.84
CA PHE A 45 -1.07 -13.11 3.17
C PHE A 45 -1.46 -14.60 3.21
N PRO A 46 -0.47 -15.50 3.36
CA PRO A 46 -0.75 -16.93 3.44
C PRO A 46 -1.49 -17.26 4.74
N ASP A 47 -2.05 -18.47 4.77
CA ASP A 47 -2.74 -19.02 5.93
C ASP A 47 -1.82 -19.05 7.17
N SER A 48 -2.41 -18.96 8.36
CA SER A 48 -1.71 -18.92 9.64
C SER A 48 -2.57 -19.53 10.75
N ASP A 49 -1.96 -19.83 11.90
CA ASP A 49 -2.65 -20.42 13.05
C ASP A 49 -3.85 -19.59 13.57
N ILE A 50 -3.92 -18.30 13.22
CA ILE A 50 -4.93 -17.35 13.72
C ILE A 50 -5.82 -16.76 12.61
N SER A 51 -5.57 -17.06 11.33
CA SER A 51 -6.32 -16.47 10.22
C SER A 51 -6.11 -17.24 8.91
N PRO A 52 -7.18 -17.51 8.13
CA PRO A 52 -7.08 -18.09 6.79
C PRO A 52 -6.25 -17.21 5.85
N ALA A 53 -5.85 -17.71 4.69
CA ALA A 53 -5.22 -16.87 3.66
C ALA A 53 -6.15 -15.75 3.18
N TRP A 54 -5.59 -14.56 2.92
CA TRP A 54 -6.32 -13.40 2.42
C TRP A 54 -5.42 -12.45 1.64
N THR A 55 -6.03 -11.59 0.83
CA THR A 55 -5.32 -10.61 0.01
C THR A 55 -5.72 -9.20 0.43
N LEU A 56 -4.74 -8.31 0.57
CA LEU A 56 -4.92 -6.89 0.88
C LEU A 56 -4.52 -6.03 -0.32
N TYR A 57 -5.23 -4.94 -0.55
CA TYR A 57 -4.75 -3.92 -1.48
C TYR A 57 -3.66 -3.04 -0.85
N ALA A 58 -2.73 -2.58 -1.67
CA ALA A 58 -1.73 -1.58 -1.34
C ALA A 58 -1.51 -0.65 -2.54
N TRP A 59 -0.61 0.31 -2.40
CA TRP A 59 -0.18 1.23 -3.44
C TRP A 59 1.28 0.96 -3.80
N GLU A 60 1.62 1.19 -5.06
CA GLU A 60 3.00 1.26 -5.53
C GLU A 60 3.16 2.47 -6.46
N ALA A 61 4.36 3.05 -6.47
CA ALA A 61 4.67 4.15 -7.37
C ALA A 61 4.48 3.72 -8.83
N ARG A 62 3.82 4.55 -9.63
CA ARG A 62 3.67 4.33 -11.06
C ARG A 62 4.93 4.80 -11.75
N ALA A 63 5.66 3.88 -12.37
CA ALA A 63 6.79 4.18 -13.25
C ALA A 63 6.35 4.97 -14.49
#